data_AF-A0A7S3PC80-F1
#
_entry.id   AF-A0A7S3PC80-F1
#
_cell.length_a   1.000
_cell.length_b   1.000
_cell.length_c   1.000
_cell.angle_alpha   90.00
_cell.angle_beta   90.00
_cell.angle_gamma   90.00
#
_symmetry.space_group_name_H-M   'P 1'
#
loop_
_entity.id
_entity.type
_entity.pdbx_description
1 polymer ?
#
loop_
_entity_poly.entity_id
_entity_poly.type
_entity_poly.pdbx_seq_one_letter_code
_entity_poly.pdbx_strand_id
1 'polypeptide(L)'
;RSEARWRGDYETADAFRQKLNASDLLPPGLSLVIEDIPRVKGGGSRWSLVYDVSEQVSMDDKPTVLQLAHSALGLAVSSSQTHRDCSQELDRLVDQTMGRLNSWFDVHGRMLEGLSLVDCLDSHPEVVSYWLAVEQELRGRKAADAAFWFAIAGVAREELYELLLRVGIKELQRFGHRPSCRIKHLWAVVDRFAAAGVRANSSDICALSALLSSKDDHQVPSDEVTARWDLHADASSLLVWKFSTRQRKQRDFLTSAARHWQSQCYSTSDIQLKATTYDWKEIFKEPKRPLVIDIGCGMGLSLLGIASTANSDEEWHQWEHCNFLGVDLSPLAIRYGEGIARRWGYEGSLHFIVDTAERALKAVDSSYPGPVSQVLIQFPTPYRMVPSNTTSSDYQGNTQLPKNAKEGFMVTEELLQQAASLLEKSHGRLLLQSNCEDVAIHMCKTAIEAGMVGVQSKDPRLAMPVETTQRTNTWLSQQSESPNRAMGPIWWNSPILSKSCQTETEISCVLNNVPVHRCLLAVTETLSTKTL
;
A
#
# COMPACT_ATOMS: atom_id res chain seq x y z
N ARG A 1 -6.53 5.61 54.04
CA ARG A 1 -7.02 4.38 53.36
C ARG A 1 -6.21 3.12 53.70
N SER A 2 -4.92 3.05 53.36
CA SER A 2 -4.11 1.82 53.59
C SER A 2 -4.09 1.37 55.06
N GLU A 3 -4.04 2.32 56.00
CA GLU A 3 -4.13 2.03 57.44
C GLU A 3 -5.48 1.43 57.85
N ALA A 4 -6.60 1.91 57.29
CA ALA A 4 -7.94 1.35 57.54
C ALA A 4 -8.01 -0.12 57.07
N ARG A 5 -7.51 -0.39 55.85
CA ARG A 5 -7.35 -1.77 55.33
C ARG A 5 -6.43 -2.63 56.19
N TRP A 6 -5.36 -2.06 56.74
CA TRP A 6 -4.44 -2.77 57.65
C TRP A 6 -5.15 -3.24 58.91
N ARG A 7 -6.00 -2.38 59.48
CA ARG A 7 -6.81 -2.66 60.67
C ARG A 7 -8.04 -3.55 60.39
N GLY A 8 -8.29 -3.93 59.13
CA GLY A 8 -9.46 -4.71 58.72
C GLY A 8 -10.75 -3.89 58.58
N ASP A 9 -10.65 -2.56 58.61
CA ASP A 9 -11.76 -1.63 58.41
C ASP A 9 -11.93 -1.34 56.91
N TYR A 10 -12.64 -2.26 56.23
CA TYR A 10 -12.86 -2.19 54.79
C TYR A 10 -13.88 -1.11 54.40
N GLU A 11 -14.89 -0.85 55.23
CA GLU A 11 -15.89 0.19 54.98
C GLU A 11 -15.25 1.57 54.93
N THR A 12 -14.42 1.92 55.92
CA THR A 12 -13.68 3.19 55.92
C THR A 12 -12.70 3.26 54.74
N ALA A 13 -12.04 2.15 54.40
CA ALA A 13 -11.12 2.11 53.27
C ALA A 13 -11.83 2.34 51.92
N ASP A 14 -13.03 1.79 51.74
CA ASP A 14 -13.83 1.97 50.53
C ASP A 14 -14.49 3.35 50.48
N ALA A 15 -14.92 3.90 51.62
CA ALA A 15 -15.37 5.29 51.72
C ALA A 15 -14.25 6.28 51.32
N PHE A 16 -13.00 6.02 51.73
CA PHE A 16 -11.86 6.81 51.25
C PHE A 16 -11.62 6.65 49.75
N ARG A 17 -11.78 5.43 49.20
CA ARG A 17 -11.65 5.21 47.76
C ARG A 17 -12.73 5.98 46.99
N GLN A 18 -13.97 5.92 47.44
CA GLN A 18 -15.08 6.65 46.84
C GLN A 18 -14.85 8.17 46.92
N LYS A 19 -14.40 8.70 48.07
CA LYS A 19 -14.05 10.13 48.20
C LYS A 19 -12.93 10.54 47.25
N LEU A 20 -11.89 9.73 47.10
CA LEU A 20 -10.78 10.01 46.20
C LEU A 20 -11.19 9.91 44.71
N ASN A 21 -12.12 9.02 44.38
CA ASN A 21 -12.63 8.86 43.03
C ASN A 21 -13.71 9.89 42.66
N ALA A 22 -14.47 10.38 43.65
CA ALA A 22 -15.58 11.33 43.46
C ALA A 22 -15.13 12.78 43.64
N SER A 23 -13.85 13.04 43.90
CA SER A 23 -13.41 14.40 44.17
C SER A 23 -13.22 15.18 42.88
N ASP A 24 -13.86 16.34 42.78
CA ASP A 24 -13.55 17.42 41.83
C ASP A 24 -12.13 18.02 42.01
N LEU A 25 -11.29 17.38 42.83
CA LEU A 25 -9.91 17.79 43.11
C LEU A 25 -8.96 17.44 41.96
N LEU A 26 -9.35 16.53 41.06
CA LEU A 26 -8.53 16.17 39.91
C LEU A 26 -8.95 17.01 38.69
N PRO A 27 -7.99 17.51 37.90
CA PRO A 27 -8.30 18.12 36.61
C PRO A 27 -9.14 17.18 35.72
N PRO A 28 -10.02 17.71 34.84
CA PRO A 28 -10.86 16.90 33.96
C PRO A 28 -10.10 15.81 33.19
N GLY A 29 -10.65 14.59 33.23
CA GLY A 29 -10.09 13.37 32.65
C GLY A 29 -8.80 12.84 33.29
N LEU A 30 -8.38 13.32 34.46
CA LEU A 30 -7.47 12.57 35.32
C LEU A 30 -8.26 11.69 36.30
N SER A 31 -7.88 10.42 36.40
CA SER A 31 -8.38 9.50 37.42
C SER A 31 -7.24 9.00 38.30
N LEU A 32 -7.57 8.77 39.57
CA LEU A 32 -6.67 8.15 40.51
C LEU A 32 -6.83 6.63 40.44
N VAL A 33 -5.82 5.94 39.91
CA VAL A 33 -5.74 4.47 40.05
C VAL A 33 -5.02 4.17 41.34
N ILE A 34 -5.75 3.55 42.26
CA ILE A 34 -5.20 3.05 43.53
C ILE A 34 -5.03 1.54 43.40
N GLU A 35 -3.79 1.08 43.51
CA GLU A 35 -3.44 -0.34 43.56
C GLU A 35 -3.11 -0.74 45.00
N ASP A 36 -3.75 -1.80 45.50
CA ASP A 36 -3.48 -2.29 46.84
C ASP A 36 -2.40 -3.37 46.84
N ILE A 37 -1.41 -3.21 47.69
CA ILE A 37 -0.35 -4.19 47.87
C ILE A 37 -0.88 -5.29 48.80
N PRO A 38 -0.88 -6.57 48.38
CA PRO A 38 -1.28 -7.67 49.25
C PRO A 38 -0.44 -7.71 50.54
N ARG A 39 -1.05 -8.13 51.66
CA ARG A 39 -0.33 -8.25 52.96
C ARG A 39 0.91 -9.14 52.86
N VAL A 40 0.84 -10.21 52.06
CA VAL A 40 1.96 -11.12 51.77
C VAL A 40 3.15 -10.45 51.07
N LYS A 41 2.97 -9.26 50.50
CA LYS A 41 4.01 -8.43 49.86
C LYS A 41 4.34 -7.17 50.68
N GLY A 42 4.03 -7.16 51.98
CA GLY A 42 4.30 -6.04 52.89
C GLY A 42 3.11 -5.11 53.15
N GLY A 43 1.98 -5.28 52.43
CA GLY A 43 0.80 -4.44 52.59
C GLY A 43 0.99 -2.99 52.10
N GLY A 44 -0.08 -2.21 52.11
CA GLY A 44 -0.08 -0.80 51.69
C GLY A 44 -0.93 -0.53 50.45
N SER A 45 -0.84 0.68 49.92
CA SER A 45 -1.44 1.05 48.64
C SER A 45 -0.47 1.93 47.85
N ARG A 46 -0.37 1.69 46.55
CA ARG A 46 0.22 2.60 45.59
C ARG A 46 -0.88 3.37 44.90
N TRP A 47 -0.58 4.56 44.45
CA TRP A 47 -1.47 5.30 43.59
C TRP A 47 -0.68 5.84 42.41
N SER A 48 -1.36 5.94 41.29
CA SER A 48 -0.88 6.59 40.09
C SER A 48 -2.01 7.45 39.55
N LEU A 49 -1.70 8.69 39.19
CA LEU A 49 -2.58 9.46 38.32
C LEU A 49 -2.49 8.84 36.94
N VAL A 50 -3.64 8.40 36.43
CA VAL A 50 -3.76 7.96 35.04
C VAL A 50 -4.80 8.83 34.36
N TYR A 51 -4.56 9.13 33.10
CA TYR A 51 -5.57 9.83 32.33
C TYR A 51 -6.74 8.88 32.07
N ASP A 52 -7.93 9.23 32.58
CA ASP A 52 -9.17 8.57 32.20
C ASP A 52 -9.67 9.14 30.88
N VAL A 53 -9.18 8.52 29.82
CA VAL A 53 -9.60 8.82 28.46
C VAL A 53 -11.05 8.32 28.18
N SER A 54 -11.80 7.87 29.19
CA SER A 54 -13.20 7.47 29.02
C SER A 54 -14.15 8.67 29.05
N GLU A 55 -13.78 9.77 29.71
CA GLU A 55 -14.50 11.03 29.56
C GLU A 55 -14.23 11.60 28.17
N GLN A 56 -15.29 11.64 27.35
CA GLN A 56 -15.23 12.30 26.05
C GLN A 56 -14.94 13.77 26.29
N VAL A 57 -13.72 14.19 25.97
CA VAL A 57 -13.46 15.61 25.86
C VAL A 57 -14.16 16.06 24.59
N SER A 58 -15.28 16.75 24.79
CA SER A 58 -16.00 17.48 23.76
C SER A 58 -15.08 18.59 23.27
N MET A 59 -14.12 18.23 22.43
CA MET A 59 -13.49 19.20 21.55
C MET A 59 -14.61 19.70 20.63
N ASP A 60 -14.66 21.02 20.43
CA ASP A 60 -15.46 21.68 19.40
C ASP A 60 -15.45 20.89 18.07
N ASP A 61 -16.39 21.21 17.17
CA ASP A 61 -16.69 20.64 15.83
C ASP A 61 -15.51 20.34 14.86
N LYS A 62 -14.26 20.36 15.30
CA LYS A 62 -13.04 20.02 14.56
C LYS A 62 -12.98 18.53 14.20
N PRO A 63 -12.59 18.20 12.97
CA PRO A 63 -12.46 16.82 12.50
C PRO A 63 -11.30 16.10 13.18
N THR A 64 -11.54 14.85 13.57
CA THR A 64 -10.53 13.90 14.06
C THR A 64 -9.45 13.60 13.02
N VAL A 65 -8.27 13.14 13.44
CA VAL A 65 -7.21 12.70 12.51
C VAL A 65 -7.71 11.63 11.54
N LEU A 66 -8.53 10.69 12.02
CA LEU A 66 -9.10 9.65 11.15
C LEU A 66 -10.14 10.21 10.17
N GLN A 67 -10.94 11.20 10.57
CA GLN A 67 -11.82 11.91 9.64
C GLN A 67 -11.02 12.68 8.59
N LEU A 68 -9.95 13.37 8.97
CA LEU A 68 -9.06 14.06 8.04
C LEU A 68 -8.41 13.09 7.04
N ALA A 69 -7.96 11.91 7.50
CA ALA A 69 -7.42 10.86 6.63
C ALA A 69 -8.47 10.32 5.65
N HIS A 70 -9.71 10.11 6.10
CA HIS A 70 -10.82 9.74 5.20
C HIS A 70 -11.17 10.85 4.21
N SER A 71 -11.15 12.12 4.64
CA SER A 71 -11.36 13.28 3.78
C SER A 71 -10.27 13.38 2.72
N ALA A 72 -9.00 13.14 3.08
CA ALA A 72 -7.88 13.12 2.14
C ALA A 72 -8.08 12.04 1.07
N LEU A 73 -8.46 10.83 1.48
CA LEU A 73 -8.79 9.75 0.55
C LEU A 73 -10.01 10.08 -0.32
N GLY A 74 -11.08 10.61 0.27
CA GLY A 74 -12.29 11.00 -0.46
C GLY A 74 -12.01 12.08 -1.51
N LEU A 75 -11.19 13.07 -1.14
CA LEU A 75 -10.70 14.10 -2.04
C LEU A 75 -9.87 13.51 -3.18
N ALA A 76 -8.91 12.64 -2.89
CA ALA A 76 -8.07 11.98 -3.90
C ALA A 76 -8.89 11.10 -4.86
N VAL A 77 -9.93 10.42 -4.37
CA VAL A 77 -10.84 9.63 -5.21
C VAL A 77 -11.70 10.54 -6.09
N SER A 78 -12.27 11.60 -5.51
CA SER A 78 -13.07 12.57 -6.27
C SER A 78 -12.22 13.28 -7.33
N SER A 79 -10.99 13.66 -7.00
CA SER A 79 -10.07 14.31 -7.93
C SER A 79 -9.64 13.38 -9.05
N SER A 80 -9.45 12.08 -8.75
CA SER A 80 -9.17 11.05 -9.76
C SER A 80 -10.31 10.85 -10.75
N GLN A 81 -11.57 11.00 -10.33
CA GLN A 81 -12.74 10.89 -11.21
C GLN A 81 -12.98 12.14 -12.05
N THR A 82 -12.62 13.30 -11.51
CA THR A 82 -12.87 14.61 -12.13
C THR A 82 -11.64 15.16 -12.87
N HIS A 83 -10.50 14.47 -12.79
CA HIS A 83 -9.18 14.92 -13.28
C HIS A 83 -8.76 16.30 -12.78
N ARG A 84 -9.27 16.71 -11.61
CA ARG A 84 -8.92 17.99 -10.98
C ARG A 84 -7.65 17.83 -10.15
N ASP A 85 -6.77 18.81 -10.18
CA ASP A 85 -5.69 18.88 -9.19
C ASP A 85 -6.27 19.25 -7.82
N CYS A 86 -5.94 18.45 -6.81
CA CYS A 86 -6.40 18.61 -5.43
C CYS A 86 -5.23 18.75 -4.45
N SER A 87 -4.03 19.04 -4.94
CA SER A 87 -2.81 19.04 -4.13
C SER A 87 -2.89 20.07 -2.99
N GLN A 88 -3.41 21.27 -3.27
CA GLN A 88 -3.56 22.32 -2.25
C GLN A 88 -4.58 21.96 -1.16
N GLU A 89 -5.74 21.39 -1.55
CA GLU A 89 -6.74 20.95 -0.57
C GLU A 89 -6.25 19.76 0.24
N LEU A 90 -5.48 18.85 -0.38
CA LEU A 90 -4.84 17.73 0.31
C LEU A 90 -3.80 18.23 1.32
N ASP A 91 -2.95 19.19 0.94
CA ASP A 91 -1.96 19.80 1.83
C ASP A 91 -2.63 20.44 3.05
N ARG A 92 -3.77 21.13 2.87
CA ARG A 92 -4.51 21.69 4.01
C ARG A 92 -4.99 20.62 4.99
N LEU A 93 -5.45 19.46 4.51
CA LEU A 93 -5.88 18.35 5.37
C LEU A 93 -4.67 17.73 6.10
N VAL A 94 -3.53 17.65 5.42
CA VAL A 94 -2.26 17.20 6.02
C VAL A 94 -1.78 18.20 7.07
N ASP A 95 -1.79 19.49 6.80
CA ASP A 95 -1.39 20.55 7.74
C ASP A 95 -2.25 20.54 9.01
N GLN A 96 -3.57 20.39 8.87
CA GLN A 96 -4.48 20.24 10.02
C GLN A 96 -4.15 19.00 10.85
N THR A 97 -3.83 17.89 10.18
CA THR A 97 -3.42 16.65 10.85
C THR A 97 -2.10 16.82 11.58
N MET A 98 -1.11 17.43 10.92
CA MET A 98 0.21 17.72 11.48
C MET A 98 0.12 18.63 12.69
N GLY A 99 -0.71 19.68 12.67
CA GLY A 99 -0.90 20.56 13.83
C GLY A 99 -1.39 19.80 15.07
N ARG A 100 -2.31 18.86 14.89
CA ARG A 100 -2.81 17.99 15.97
C ARG A 100 -1.73 17.03 16.48
N LEU A 101 -1.04 16.36 15.56
CA LEU A 101 0.00 15.39 15.89
C LEU A 101 1.24 16.03 16.52
N ASN A 102 1.62 17.23 16.10
CA ASN A 102 2.70 18.00 16.73
C ASN A 102 2.32 18.44 18.15
N SER A 103 1.09 18.92 18.36
CA SER A 103 0.60 19.22 19.71
C SER A 103 0.66 18.00 20.62
N TRP A 104 0.32 16.82 20.08
CA TRP A 104 0.49 15.56 20.79
C TRP A 104 1.96 15.24 21.07
N PHE A 105 2.83 15.39 20.07
CA PHE A 105 4.24 15.08 20.19
C PHE A 105 4.94 15.97 21.23
N ASP A 106 4.63 17.27 21.26
CA ASP A 106 5.22 18.24 22.19
C ASP A 106 4.89 17.89 23.66
N VAL A 107 3.62 17.61 23.96
CA VAL A 107 3.20 17.22 25.32
C VAL A 107 3.79 15.86 25.68
N HIS A 108 3.76 14.90 24.76
CA HIS A 108 4.29 13.58 25.03
C HIS A 108 5.81 13.58 25.25
N GLY A 109 6.55 14.38 24.47
CA GLY A 109 8.00 14.57 24.62
C GLY A 109 8.37 15.13 25.99
N ARG A 110 7.67 16.19 26.44
CA ARG A 110 7.86 16.76 27.79
C ARG A 110 7.61 15.74 28.90
N MET A 111 6.59 14.89 28.74
CA MET A 111 6.33 13.81 29.70
C MET A 111 7.45 12.77 29.73
N LEU A 112 8.07 12.46 28.59
CA LEU A 112 9.23 11.57 28.52
C LEU A 112 10.48 12.18 29.16
N GLU A 113 10.60 13.52 29.15
CA GLU A 113 11.64 14.27 29.85
C GLU A 113 11.39 14.38 31.37
N GLY A 114 10.28 13.81 31.87
CA GLY A 114 9.97 13.74 33.30
C GLY A 114 9.08 14.87 33.82
N LEU A 115 8.59 15.77 32.95
CA LEU A 115 7.54 16.72 33.35
C LEU A 115 6.25 15.97 33.66
N SER A 116 5.57 16.38 34.73
CA SER A 116 4.25 15.84 35.00
C SER A 116 3.23 16.39 33.99
N LEU A 117 2.14 15.67 33.78
CA LEU A 117 1.04 16.17 32.95
C LEU A 117 0.43 17.44 33.55
N VAL A 118 0.46 17.59 34.88
CA VAL A 118 -0.01 18.78 35.58
C VAL A 118 0.84 19.99 35.20
N ASP A 119 2.17 19.84 35.16
CA ASP A 119 3.07 20.93 34.72
C ASP A 119 2.79 21.33 33.26
N CYS A 120 2.45 20.36 32.41
CA CYS A 120 2.07 20.60 31.02
C CYS A 120 0.72 21.33 30.92
N LEU A 121 -0.27 20.94 31.73
CA LEU A 121 -1.59 21.56 31.81
C LEU A 121 -1.50 23.02 32.26
N ASP A 122 -0.75 23.29 33.33
CA ASP A 122 -0.61 24.64 33.89
C ASP A 122 0.08 25.59 32.91
N SER A 123 1.02 25.06 32.12
CA SER A 123 1.79 25.86 31.17
C SER A 123 1.07 26.07 29.84
N HIS A 124 0.32 25.07 29.35
CA HIS A 124 -0.24 25.04 27.98
C HIS A 124 -1.58 24.26 27.90
N PRO A 125 -2.67 24.76 28.51
CA PRO A 125 -3.93 24.02 28.65
C PRO A 125 -4.56 23.62 27.29
N GLU A 126 -4.45 24.47 26.27
CA GLU A 126 -4.96 24.14 24.93
C GLU A 126 -4.16 23.03 24.24
N VAL A 127 -2.85 22.95 24.44
CA VAL A 127 -2.02 21.91 23.80
C VAL A 127 -2.36 20.54 24.42
N VAL A 128 -2.63 20.50 25.73
CA VAL A 128 -3.03 19.27 26.40
C VAL A 128 -4.39 18.76 25.94
N SER A 129 -5.35 19.65 25.60
CA SER A 129 -6.63 19.21 25.05
C SER A 129 -6.45 18.54 23.68
N TYR A 130 -5.60 19.08 22.80
CA TYR A 130 -5.27 18.42 21.52
C TYR A 130 -4.53 17.10 21.72
N TRP A 131 -3.53 17.06 22.59
CA TRP A 131 -2.83 15.83 22.95
C TRP A 131 -3.82 14.75 23.36
N LEU A 132 -4.77 15.11 24.22
CA LEU A 132 -5.77 14.18 24.68
C LEU A 132 -6.70 13.72 23.57
N ALA A 133 -7.19 14.65 22.73
CA ALA A 133 -8.06 14.30 21.62
C ALA A 133 -7.39 13.26 20.71
N VAL A 134 -6.09 13.42 20.45
CA VAL A 134 -5.27 12.45 19.72
C VAL A 134 -5.20 11.10 20.45
N GLU A 135 -4.99 11.09 21.76
CA GLU A 135 -5.01 9.87 22.61
C GLU A 135 -6.35 9.13 22.59
N GLN A 136 -7.47 9.85 22.51
CA GLN A 136 -8.80 9.23 22.44
C GLN A 136 -9.07 8.71 21.02
N GLU A 137 -8.74 9.51 20.02
CA GLU A 137 -9.15 9.26 18.64
C GLU A 137 -8.32 8.17 17.97
N LEU A 138 -7.01 8.08 18.24
CA LEU A 138 -6.07 7.16 17.56
C LEU A 138 -5.85 5.81 18.26
N ARG A 139 -6.78 5.40 19.13
CA ARG A 139 -6.74 4.12 19.84
C ARG A 139 -6.74 2.89 18.95
N GLY A 140 -6.17 1.81 19.45
CA GLY A 140 -6.02 0.53 18.78
C GLY A 140 -5.19 0.66 17.50
N ARG A 141 -5.82 0.34 16.37
CA ARG A 141 -5.16 0.36 15.06
C ARG A 141 -5.33 1.67 14.27
N LYS A 142 -6.01 2.66 14.85
CA LYS A 142 -6.50 3.81 14.09
C LYS A 142 -5.39 4.71 13.54
N ALA A 143 -4.25 4.82 14.23
CA ALA A 143 -3.08 5.52 13.69
C ALA A 143 -2.56 4.86 12.41
N ALA A 144 -2.49 3.53 12.38
CA ALA A 144 -2.08 2.78 11.20
C ALA A 144 -3.15 2.80 10.09
N ASP A 145 -4.44 2.78 10.44
CA ASP A 145 -5.53 3.01 9.47
C ASP A 145 -5.38 4.41 8.82
N ALA A 146 -5.13 5.46 9.61
CA ALA A 146 -4.94 6.82 9.11
C ALA A 146 -3.70 6.93 8.20
N ALA A 147 -2.57 6.33 8.59
CA ALA A 147 -1.36 6.27 7.77
C ALA A 147 -1.65 5.61 6.41
N PHE A 148 -2.32 4.46 6.41
CA PHE A 148 -2.70 3.78 5.18
C PHE A 148 -3.61 4.65 4.28
N TRP A 149 -4.59 5.36 4.85
CA TRP A 149 -5.46 6.24 4.06
C TRP A 149 -4.75 7.45 3.48
N PHE A 150 -3.84 8.08 4.23
CA PHE A 150 -3.01 9.14 3.67
C PHE A 150 -2.08 8.62 2.56
N ALA A 151 -1.53 7.41 2.71
CA ALA A 151 -0.69 6.80 1.67
C ALA A 151 -1.49 6.58 0.39
N ILE A 152 -2.70 6.01 0.49
CA ILE A 152 -3.59 5.82 -0.67
C ILE A 152 -4.01 7.16 -1.30
N ALA A 153 -4.16 8.21 -0.50
CA ALA A 153 -4.41 9.55 -1.01
C ALA A 153 -3.21 10.18 -1.74
N GLY A 154 -2.03 9.55 -1.68
CA GLY A 154 -0.78 10.01 -2.27
C GLY A 154 -0.06 11.09 -1.48
N VAL A 155 -0.32 11.19 -0.17
CA VAL A 155 0.41 12.12 0.70
C VAL A 155 1.87 11.66 0.79
N ALA A 156 2.81 12.56 0.51
CA ALA A 156 4.24 12.28 0.47
C ALA A 156 5.03 12.80 1.68
N ARG A 157 4.38 13.49 2.63
CA ARG A 157 5.06 14.14 3.76
C ARG A 157 5.53 13.12 4.80
N GLU A 158 6.84 12.88 4.88
CA GLU A 158 7.42 11.85 5.75
C GLU A 158 7.12 12.07 7.23
N GLU A 159 7.19 13.32 7.70
CA GLU A 159 6.99 13.67 9.12
C GLU A 159 5.59 13.27 9.63
N LEU A 160 4.58 13.30 8.75
CA LEU A 160 3.23 12.83 9.08
C LEU A 160 3.24 11.35 9.48
N TYR A 161 3.94 10.52 8.72
CA TYR A 161 4.00 9.09 8.95
C TYR A 161 4.84 8.76 10.18
N GLU A 162 5.91 9.50 10.43
CA GLU A 162 6.71 9.37 11.65
C GLU A 162 5.88 9.67 12.90
N LEU A 163 5.09 10.75 12.89
CA LEU A 163 4.22 11.09 14.01
C LEU A 163 3.11 10.05 14.22
N LEU A 164 2.47 9.59 13.14
CA LEU A 164 1.48 8.51 13.22
C LEU A 164 2.09 7.20 13.72
N LEU A 165 3.32 6.88 13.31
CA LEU A 165 4.07 5.72 13.80
C LEU A 165 4.31 5.83 15.29
N ARG A 166 4.79 6.98 15.79
CA ARG A 166 5.03 7.22 17.23
C ARG A 166 3.76 7.02 18.06
N VAL A 167 2.63 7.57 17.59
CA VAL A 167 1.33 7.33 18.23
C VAL A 167 0.98 5.84 18.21
N GLY A 168 1.18 5.18 17.07
CA GLY A 168 0.93 3.75 16.88
C GLY A 168 1.77 2.84 17.80
N ILE A 169 3.07 3.09 17.92
CA ILE A 169 3.99 2.33 18.79
C ILE A 169 3.60 2.51 20.26
N LYS A 170 3.33 3.74 20.69
CA LYS A 170 2.84 4.00 22.05
C LYS A 170 1.54 3.24 22.32
N GLU A 171 0.60 3.26 21.38
CA GLU A 171 -0.66 2.54 21.52
C GLU A 171 -0.46 1.02 21.53
N LEU A 172 0.48 0.49 20.75
CA LEU A 172 0.86 -0.93 20.80
C LEU A 172 1.46 -1.31 22.14
N GLN A 173 2.28 -0.47 22.77
CA GLN A 173 2.78 -0.73 24.13
C GLN A 173 1.65 -0.75 25.16
N ARG A 174 0.70 0.19 25.06
CA ARG A 174 -0.44 0.32 26.00
C ARG A 174 -1.48 -0.79 25.83
N PHE A 175 -1.94 -1.02 24.61
CA PHE A 175 -3.00 -1.99 24.27
C PHE A 175 -2.43 -3.40 24.15
N GLY A 176 -1.21 -3.52 23.64
CA GLY A 176 -0.60 -4.80 23.28
C GLY A 176 -0.44 -5.72 24.47
N HIS A 177 -0.14 -5.24 25.67
CA HIS A 177 -0.01 -6.09 26.86
C HIS A 177 -1.35 -6.66 27.36
N ARG A 178 -2.49 -6.08 26.96
CA ARG A 178 -3.81 -6.52 27.44
C ARG A 178 -4.11 -7.96 27.02
N PRO A 179 -4.70 -8.81 27.88
CA PRO A 179 -5.06 -10.19 27.51
C PRO A 179 -5.99 -10.30 26.30
N SER A 180 -6.83 -9.29 26.07
CA SER A 180 -7.72 -9.23 24.90
C SER A 180 -6.99 -8.92 23.58
N CYS A 181 -5.77 -8.36 23.64
CA CYS A 181 -4.94 -8.15 22.47
C CYS A 181 -4.22 -9.45 22.08
N ARG A 182 -4.60 -10.01 20.93
CA ARG A 182 -3.97 -11.18 20.32
C ARG A 182 -2.87 -10.74 19.37
N ILE A 183 -1.89 -11.60 19.11
CA ILE A 183 -0.78 -11.37 18.16
C ILE A 183 -1.28 -10.87 16.80
N LYS A 184 -2.35 -11.46 16.27
CA LYS A 184 -2.96 -11.01 15.00
C LYS A 184 -3.40 -9.54 14.98
N HIS A 185 -3.71 -8.94 16.14
CA HIS A 185 -4.07 -7.53 16.23
C HIS A 185 -2.82 -6.66 16.11
N LEU A 186 -1.69 -7.09 16.70
CA LEU A 186 -0.40 -6.42 16.57
C LEU A 186 0.06 -6.45 15.11
N TRP A 187 0.02 -7.63 14.49
CA TRP A 187 0.36 -7.76 13.08
C TRP A 187 -0.55 -6.95 12.16
N ALA A 188 -1.84 -6.84 12.45
CA ALA A 188 -2.74 -6.01 11.66
C ALA A 188 -2.38 -4.50 11.70
N VAL A 189 -1.67 -4.03 12.73
CA VAL A 189 -1.13 -2.66 12.81
C VAL A 189 0.15 -2.55 11.99
N VAL A 190 1.07 -3.50 12.15
CA VAL A 190 2.33 -3.59 11.39
C VAL A 190 2.07 -3.61 9.89
N ASP A 191 1.24 -4.55 9.44
CA ASP A 191 0.92 -4.77 8.03
C ASP A 191 0.32 -3.49 7.39
N ARG A 192 -0.34 -2.62 8.16
CA ARG A 192 -0.89 -1.34 7.68
C ARG A 192 0.15 -0.23 7.56
N PHE A 193 1.05 -0.11 8.53
CA PHE A 193 2.15 0.85 8.43
C PHE A 193 3.09 0.45 7.28
N ALA A 194 3.40 -0.83 7.17
CA ALA A 194 4.18 -1.36 6.06
C ALA A 194 3.49 -1.12 4.70
N ALA A 195 2.18 -1.41 4.58
CA ALA A 195 1.40 -1.07 3.39
C ALA A 195 1.23 0.44 3.15
N ALA A 196 1.51 1.29 4.15
CA ALA A 196 1.59 2.74 3.99
C ALA A 196 3.01 3.19 3.61
N GLY A 197 3.94 2.26 3.35
CA GLY A 197 5.33 2.57 3.03
C GLY A 197 6.14 3.14 4.20
N VAL A 198 5.69 2.94 5.45
CA VAL A 198 6.40 3.43 6.64
C VAL A 198 7.52 2.48 7.02
N ARG A 199 8.75 2.99 7.11
CA ARG A 199 9.92 2.23 7.55
C ARG A 199 10.11 2.41 9.06
N ALA A 200 10.14 1.30 9.80
CA ALA A 200 10.42 1.32 11.23
C ALA A 200 11.92 1.37 11.49
N ASN A 201 12.36 2.12 12.51
CA ASN A 201 13.76 2.10 12.94
C ASN A 201 14.02 0.88 13.86
N SER A 202 15.29 0.61 14.17
CA SER A 202 15.67 -0.54 15.02
C SER A 202 15.01 -0.51 16.40
N SER A 203 14.77 0.67 16.98
CA SER A 203 14.14 0.77 18.30
C SER A 203 12.66 0.39 18.27
N ASP A 204 11.92 0.76 17.21
CA ASP A 204 10.53 0.37 17.00
C ASP A 204 10.42 -1.15 16.80
N ILE A 205 11.33 -1.72 16.01
CA ILE A 205 11.43 -3.17 15.76
C ILE A 205 11.70 -3.92 17.07
N CYS A 206 12.68 -3.47 17.87
CA CYS A 206 12.99 -4.09 19.16
C CYS A 206 11.80 -4.02 20.13
N ALA A 207 11.14 -2.87 20.23
CA ALA A 207 9.98 -2.69 21.10
C ALA A 207 8.83 -3.64 20.71
N LEU A 208 8.57 -3.79 19.41
CA LEU A 208 7.55 -4.69 18.91
C LEU A 208 7.93 -6.17 19.07
N SER A 209 9.19 -6.54 18.82
CA SER A 209 9.71 -7.91 19.04
C SER A 209 9.55 -8.33 20.51
N ALA A 210 9.88 -7.45 21.46
CA ALA A 210 9.66 -7.69 22.89
C ALA A 210 8.17 -7.85 23.22
N LEU A 211 7.32 -7.00 22.64
CA LEU A 211 5.87 -7.06 22.82
C LEU A 211 5.27 -8.38 22.28
N LEU A 212 5.69 -8.82 21.09
CA LEU A 212 5.23 -10.07 20.49
C LEU A 212 5.70 -11.28 21.29
N SER A 213 6.96 -11.28 21.73
CA SER A 213 7.51 -12.33 22.58
C SER A 213 6.84 -12.41 23.96
N SER A 214 6.16 -11.35 24.42
CA SER A 214 5.33 -11.40 25.64
C SER A 214 3.95 -12.05 25.42
N LYS A 215 3.58 -12.31 24.16
CA LYS A 215 2.28 -12.86 23.75
C LYS A 215 2.34 -14.26 23.18
N ASP A 216 3.52 -14.65 22.71
CA ASP A 216 3.81 -15.96 22.18
C ASP A 216 4.70 -16.70 23.19
N ASP A 217 4.54 -18.02 23.30
CA ASP A 217 5.44 -18.84 24.13
C ASP A 217 6.84 -18.93 23.48
N HIS A 218 6.97 -18.52 22.23
CA HIS A 218 8.21 -18.43 21.47
C HIS A 218 8.73 -16.99 21.36
N GLN A 219 10.05 -16.85 21.43
CA GLN A 219 10.70 -15.57 21.16
C GLN A 219 10.56 -15.25 19.67
N VAL A 220 9.97 -14.09 19.34
CA VAL A 220 9.85 -13.60 17.97
C VAL A 220 11.08 -12.76 17.64
N PRO A 221 12.01 -13.22 16.77
CA PRO A 221 13.24 -12.49 16.46
C PRO A 221 12.96 -11.14 15.81
N SER A 222 13.86 -10.16 16.02
CA SER A 222 13.74 -8.84 15.38
C SER A 222 13.77 -8.93 13.85
N ASP A 223 14.49 -9.90 13.28
CA ASP A 223 14.54 -10.11 11.82
C ASP A 223 13.18 -10.53 11.24
N GLU A 224 12.40 -11.31 11.98
CA GLU A 224 11.04 -11.66 11.57
C GLU A 224 10.12 -10.44 11.55
N VAL A 225 10.25 -9.57 12.57
CA VAL A 225 9.50 -8.31 12.64
C VAL A 225 9.90 -7.39 11.49
N THR A 226 11.20 -7.24 11.21
CA THR A 226 11.71 -6.44 10.09
C THR A 226 11.19 -6.96 8.75
N ALA A 227 11.28 -8.27 8.50
CA ALA A 227 10.80 -8.88 7.26
C ALA A 227 9.29 -8.70 7.06
N ARG A 228 8.52 -8.63 8.15
CA ARG A 228 7.09 -8.37 8.10
C ARG A 228 6.73 -6.88 8.02
N TRP A 229 7.57 -6.01 8.57
CA TRP A 229 7.47 -4.56 8.44
C TRP A 229 8.09 -4.09 7.11
N ASP A 230 7.68 -4.73 6.03
CA ASP A 230 8.12 -4.39 4.69
C ASP A 230 6.89 -4.22 3.79
N LEU A 231 6.90 -3.22 2.91
CA LEU A 231 5.81 -2.99 1.96
C LEU A 231 5.57 -4.23 1.08
N HIS A 232 6.64 -4.92 0.73
CA HIS A 232 6.64 -6.10 -0.12
C HIS A 232 6.43 -7.40 0.67
N ALA A 233 6.26 -7.33 2.00
CA ALA A 233 5.81 -8.47 2.78
C ALA A 233 4.43 -8.94 2.31
N ASP A 234 4.20 -10.25 2.37
CA ASP A 234 2.98 -10.89 1.83
C ASP A 234 1.69 -10.27 2.38
N ALA A 235 1.67 -9.95 3.68
CA ALA A 235 0.50 -9.39 4.35
C ALA A 235 0.22 -7.93 3.95
N SER A 236 1.26 -7.11 3.82
CA SER A 236 1.21 -5.71 3.38
C SER A 236 0.72 -5.63 1.93
N SER A 237 1.35 -6.40 1.04
CA SER A 237 0.96 -6.52 -0.37
C SER A 237 -0.48 -7.01 -0.51
N LEU A 238 -0.91 -8.00 0.27
CA LEU A 238 -2.31 -8.45 0.28
C LEU A 238 -3.28 -7.36 0.74
N LEU A 239 -2.88 -6.44 1.63
CA LEU A 239 -3.71 -5.31 2.03
C LEU A 239 -3.91 -4.36 0.85
N VAL A 240 -2.82 -4.03 0.14
CA VAL A 240 -2.86 -3.19 -1.07
C VAL A 240 -3.70 -3.86 -2.16
N TRP A 241 -3.52 -5.16 -2.40
CA TRP A 241 -4.32 -5.93 -3.36
C TRP A 241 -5.81 -5.96 -2.99
N LYS A 242 -6.14 -6.15 -1.70
CA LYS A 242 -7.53 -6.08 -1.23
C LYS A 242 -8.11 -4.70 -1.46
N PHE A 243 -7.33 -3.64 -1.31
CA PHE A 243 -7.79 -2.29 -1.62
C PHE A 243 -8.01 -2.13 -3.14
N SER A 244 -7.00 -2.45 -3.97
CA SER A 244 -7.05 -2.26 -5.42
C SER A 244 -8.21 -3.04 -6.06
N THR A 245 -8.42 -4.30 -5.67
CA THR A 245 -9.53 -5.13 -6.16
C THR A 245 -10.90 -4.71 -5.63
N ARG A 246 -10.97 -4.09 -4.44
CA ARG A 246 -12.23 -3.62 -3.83
C ARG A 246 -12.62 -2.22 -4.23
N GLN A 247 -11.79 -1.45 -4.93
CA GLN A 247 -12.12 -0.09 -5.40
C GLN A 247 -13.51 -0.02 -6.06
N ARG A 248 -13.97 -1.10 -6.72
CA ARG A 248 -15.30 -1.19 -7.34
C ARG A 248 -16.46 -1.34 -6.34
N LYS A 249 -16.33 -2.15 -5.28
CA LYS A 249 -17.35 -2.28 -4.20
C LYS A 249 -17.25 -1.14 -3.19
N GLN A 250 -16.07 -0.55 -3.07
CA GLN A 250 -15.85 0.67 -2.32
C GLN A 250 -16.38 1.90 -3.05
N ARG A 251 -16.90 1.83 -4.29
CA ARG A 251 -17.59 2.98 -4.89
C ARG A 251 -18.68 3.51 -3.97
N ASP A 252 -19.45 2.68 -3.28
CA ASP A 252 -20.48 3.16 -2.34
C ASP A 252 -19.88 3.80 -1.08
N PHE A 253 -18.82 3.20 -0.52
CA PHE A 253 -18.09 3.75 0.64
C PHE A 253 -17.37 5.06 0.29
N LEU A 254 -16.69 5.10 -0.85
CA LEU A 254 -15.97 6.27 -1.38
C LEU A 254 -16.94 7.34 -1.86
N THR A 255 -18.11 6.96 -2.38
CA THR A 255 -19.20 7.91 -2.67
C THR A 255 -19.76 8.46 -1.36
N SER A 256 -19.83 7.67 -0.27
CA SER A 256 -20.20 8.19 1.05
C SER A 256 -19.14 9.15 1.62
N ALA A 257 -17.86 8.79 1.52
CA ALA A 257 -16.74 9.65 1.91
C ALA A 257 -16.69 10.94 1.07
N ALA A 258 -16.94 10.83 -0.24
CA ALA A 258 -17.06 11.96 -1.14
C ALA A 258 -18.32 12.79 -0.85
N ARG A 259 -19.47 12.19 -0.50
CA ARG A 259 -20.70 12.90 -0.10
C ARG A 259 -20.51 13.72 1.17
N HIS A 260 -19.69 13.24 2.11
CA HIS A 260 -19.32 14.00 3.31
C HIS A 260 -18.49 15.27 2.99
N TRP A 261 -17.91 15.33 1.79
CA TRP A 261 -17.14 16.46 1.26
C TRP A 261 -17.90 17.29 0.22
N GLN A 262 -18.78 16.65 -0.57
CA GLN A 262 -19.54 17.22 -1.69
C GLN A 262 -20.72 18.11 -1.26
N SER A 263 -20.87 18.45 0.02
CA SER A 263 -21.77 19.55 0.43
C SER A 263 -21.30 20.91 -0.10
N GLN A 264 -20.14 20.98 -0.78
CA GLN A 264 -19.65 22.14 -1.52
C GLN A 264 -19.07 21.70 -2.89
N CYS A 265 -19.59 22.27 -3.99
CA CYS A 265 -19.05 22.32 -5.36
C CYS A 265 -19.53 21.32 -6.44
N TYR A 266 -19.60 21.87 -7.66
CA TYR A 266 -20.41 21.54 -8.86
C TYR A 266 -19.92 20.39 -9.78
N SER A 267 -20.76 20.10 -10.79
CA SER A 267 -20.78 19.02 -11.79
C SER A 267 -19.64 18.98 -12.83
N THR A 268 -19.30 17.78 -13.28
CA THR A 268 -18.24 17.45 -14.26
C THR A 268 -18.71 17.31 -15.70
N SER A 269 -17.82 17.68 -16.63
CA SER A 269 -17.89 17.45 -18.09
C SER A 269 -16.55 16.87 -18.61
N ASP A 270 -16.59 16.36 -19.85
CA ASP A 270 -15.71 15.37 -20.50
C ASP A 270 -14.19 15.62 -20.51
N ILE A 271 -13.45 14.50 -20.53
CA ILE A 271 -11.98 14.40 -20.44
C ILE A 271 -11.32 14.67 -21.81
N GLN A 272 -10.66 15.82 -21.94
CA GLN A 272 -9.64 16.05 -22.97
C GLN A 272 -8.25 15.83 -22.36
N LEU A 273 -7.66 14.64 -22.54
CA LEU A 273 -6.25 14.43 -22.24
C LEU A 273 -5.41 15.20 -23.28
N LYS A 274 -4.84 16.34 -22.90
CA LYS A 274 -3.89 17.10 -23.74
C LYS A 274 -2.71 16.20 -24.15
N ALA A 275 -2.10 16.50 -25.29
CA ALA A 275 -0.84 15.90 -25.70
C ALA A 275 0.23 16.19 -24.64
N THR A 276 0.59 15.18 -23.87
CA THR A 276 1.59 15.23 -22.82
C THR A 276 2.96 15.11 -23.47
N THR A 277 3.75 16.17 -23.39
CA THR A 277 5.20 16.09 -23.61
C THR A 277 5.83 15.91 -22.24
N TYR A 278 6.66 14.87 -22.07
CA TYR A 278 7.35 14.61 -20.82
C TYR A 278 8.68 15.35 -20.83
N ASP A 279 8.91 16.22 -19.85
CA ASP A 279 10.24 16.77 -19.63
C ASP A 279 11.08 15.80 -18.80
N TRP A 280 11.81 14.94 -19.49
CA TRP A 280 12.65 13.93 -18.84
C TRP A 280 13.72 14.52 -17.93
N LYS A 281 14.16 15.77 -18.16
CA LYS A 281 15.16 16.43 -17.32
C LYS A 281 14.56 16.93 -16.01
N GLU A 282 13.26 17.20 -15.99
CA GLU A 282 12.51 17.50 -14.75
C GLU A 282 12.14 16.22 -14.01
N ILE A 283 11.83 15.14 -14.74
CA ILE A 283 11.41 13.85 -14.16
C ILE A 283 12.61 13.08 -13.57
N PHE A 284 13.71 12.97 -14.32
CA PHE A 284 14.86 12.16 -13.94
C PHE A 284 16.12 13.01 -13.76
N LYS A 285 16.85 12.74 -12.68
CA LYS A 285 18.14 13.38 -12.41
C LYS A 285 19.16 13.06 -13.50
N GLU A 286 19.11 11.84 -14.02
CA GLU A 286 19.96 11.36 -15.10
C GLU A 286 19.11 10.74 -16.22
N PRO A 287 18.52 11.54 -17.12
CA PRO A 287 17.51 11.06 -18.08
C PRO A 287 18.07 10.16 -19.19
N LYS A 288 19.40 10.00 -19.29
CA LYS A 288 20.05 9.13 -20.28
C LYS A 288 20.23 7.69 -19.80
N ARG A 289 19.95 7.42 -18.52
CA ARG A 289 20.02 6.07 -17.95
C ARG A 289 19.05 5.12 -18.67
N PRO A 290 19.34 3.81 -18.75
CA PRO A 290 18.37 2.84 -19.22
C PRO A 290 17.03 2.95 -18.48
N LEU A 291 15.92 2.82 -19.20
CA LEU A 291 14.57 2.95 -18.64
C LEU A 291 13.89 1.59 -18.55
N VAL A 292 13.32 1.31 -17.38
CA VAL A 292 12.38 0.22 -17.14
C VAL A 292 10.98 0.81 -17.06
N ILE A 293 10.05 0.26 -17.83
CA ILE A 293 8.68 0.77 -17.93
C ILE A 293 7.71 -0.31 -17.46
N ASP A 294 6.84 0.01 -16.51
CA ASP A 294 5.74 -0.88 -16.08
C ASP A 294 4.40 -0.32 -16.59
N ILE A 295 3.79 -1.03 -17.53
CA ILE A 295 2.55 -0.63 -18.19
C ILE A 295 1.36 -1.27 -17.49
N GLY A 296 0.42 -0.41 -17.04
CA GLY A 296 -0.64 -0.84 -16.15
C GLY A 296 -0.09 -1.16 -14.76
N CYS A 297 0.81 -0.32 -14.25
CA CYS A 297 1.57 -0.59 -13.03
C CYS A 297 0.71 -0.65 -11.75
N GLY A 298 -0.58 -0.27 -11.84
CA GLY A 298 -1.49 -0.22 -10.71
C GLY A 298 -0.93 0.64 -9.58
N MET A 299 -0.81 0.05 -8.39
CA MET A 299 -0.29 0.73 -7.19
C MET A 299 1.24 0.88 -7.19
N GLY A 300 1.94 0.38 -8.20
CA GLY A 300 3.38 0.58 -8.36
C GLY A 300 4.29 -0.28 -7.49
N LEU A 301 3.76 -1.32 -6.84
CA LEU A 301 4.53 -2.18 -5.93
C LEU A 301 5.74 -2.83 -6.61
N SER A 302 5.60 -3.28 -7.86
CA SER A 302 6.72 -3.89 -8.59
C SER A 302 7.88 -2.91 -8.77
N LEU A 303 7.62 -1.70 -9.27
CA LEU A 303 8.65 -0.68 -9.48
C LEU A 303 9.24 -0.13 -8.17
N LEU A 304 8.44 0.01 -7.11
CA LEU A 304 8.95 0.37 -5.78
C LEU A 304 9.93 -0.69 -5.27
N GLY A 305 9.61 -1.96 -5.52
CA GLY A 305 10.46 -3.10 -5.19
C GLY A 305 11.77 -3.07 -5.97
N ILE A 306 11.69 -2.95 -7.29
CA ILE A 306 12.85 -2.88 -8.19
C ILE A 306 13.77 -1.71 -7.79
N ALA A 307 13.21 -0.53 -7.53
CA ALA A 307 13.98 0.63 -7.10
C ALA A 307 14.63 0.40 -5.72
N SER A 308 13.96 -0.31 -4.80
CA SER A 308 14.50 -0.62 -3.47
C SER A 308 15.63 -1.64 -3.47
N THR A 309 15.63 -2.56 -4.42
CA THR A 309 16.68 -3.57 -4.58
C THR A 309 17.70 -3.18 -5.64
N ALA A 310 17.73 -1.91 -6.06
CA ALA A 310 18.57 -1.51 -7.18
C ALA A 310 20.07 -1.77 -6.94
N ASN A 311 20.49 -1.74 -5.67
CA ASN A 311 21.86 -1.96 -5.22
C ASN A 311 22.11 -3.38 -4.67
N SER A 312 21.20 -4.35 -4.87
CA SER A 312 21.44 -5.73 -4.43
C SER A 312 22.27 -6.49 -5.45
N ASP A 313 23.10 -7.42 -4.97
CA ASP A 313 23.95 -8.31 -5.80
C ASP A 313 23.13 -9.38 -6.56
N GLU A 314 21.86 -9.13 -6.88
CA GLU A 314 21.04 -10.08 -7.64
C GLU A 314 21.57 -10.19 -9.07
N GLU A 315 22.20 -11.34 -9.37
CA GLU A 315 22.96 -11.67 -10.60
C GLU A 315 22.28 -11.35 -11.95
N TRP A 316 20.97 -11.13 -11.95
CA TRP A 316 20.21 -11.11 -13.19
C TRP A 316 20.05 -9.73 -13.79
N HIS A 317 19.96 -8.67 -12.98
CA HIS A 317 19.61 -7.33 -13.47
C HIS A 317 20.39 -6.22 -12.75
N GLN A 318 21.14 -5.41 -13.51
CA GLN A 318 21.86 -4.23 -13.01
C GLN A 318 20.90 -3.04 -12.92
N TRP A 319 20.07 -3.05 -11.88
CA TRP A 319 19.05 -2.02 -11.66
C TRP A 319 19.60 -0.68 -11.17
N GLU A 320 20.77 -0.64 -10.53
CA GLU A 320 21.34 0.58 -9.91
C GLU A 320 21.47 1.76 -10.90
N HIS A 321 21.64 1.44 -12.18
CA HIS A 321 21.83 2.41 -13.24
C HIS A 321 20.57 2.73 -14.03
N CYS A 322 19.42 2.20 -13.66
CA CYS A 322 18.17 2.40 -14.38
C CYS A 322 17.34 3.57 -13.83
N ASN A 323 16.54 4.17 -14.71
CA ASN A 323 15.35 4.93 -14.35
C ASN A 323 14.13 4.00 -14.46
N PHE A 324 13.06 4.33 -13.76
CA PHE A 324 11.84 3.54 -13.65
C PHE A 324 10.62 4.43 -13.93
N LEU A 325 9.73 3.98 -14.82
CA LEU A 325 8.52 4.69 -15.18
C LEU A 325 7.30 3.78 -15.04
N GLY A 326 6.41 4.10 -14.11
CA GLY A 326 5.11 3.45 -13.96
C GLY A 326 4.04 4.20 -14.73
N VAL A 327 3.24 3.49 -15.53
CA VAL A 327 2.14 4.06 -16.31
C VAL A 327 0.84 3.38 -15.94
N ASP A 328 -0.17 4.13 -15.55
CA ASP A 328 -1.51 3.60 -15.30
C ASP A 328 -2.58 4.65 -15.61
N LEU A 329 -3.79 4.21 -15.92
CA LEU A 329 -4.93 5.11 -16.13
C LEU A 329 -5.56 5.60 -14.82
N SER A 330 -5.27 4.93 -13.69
CA SER A 330 -5.82 5.22 -12.38
C SER A 330 -5.00 6.30 -11.66
N PRO A 331 -5.52 7.55 -11.57
CA PRO A 331 -4.78 8.61 -10.87
C PRO A 331 -4.59 8.32 -9.39
N LEU A 332 -5.53 7.58 -8.78
CA LEU A 332 -5.42 7.17 -7.38
C LEU A 332 -4.26 6.20 -7.16
N ALA A 333 -4.06 5.26 -8.09
CA ALA A 333 -3.00 4.27 -7.95
C ALA A 333 -1.62 4.89 -8.18
N ILE A 334 -1.52 5.76 -9.19
CA ILE A 334 -0.34 6.58 -9.46
C ILE A 334 0.02 7.47 -8.26
N ARG A 335 -0.96 8.14 -7.65
CA ARG A 335 -0.76 8.94 -6.43
C ARG A 335 -0.17 8.12 -5.28
N TYR A 336 -0.67 6.91 -5.05
CA TYR A 336 -0.15 6.03 -4.01
C TYR A 336 1.32 5.65 -4.25
N GLY A 337 1.65 5.17 -5.46
CA GLY A 337 3.01 4.78 -5.82
C GLY A 337 3.99 5.96 -5.75
N GLU A 338 3.60 7.10 -6.33
CA GLU A 338 4.39 8.34 -6.32
C GLU A 338 4.61 8.85 -4.89
N GLY A 339 3.57 8.84 -4.04
CA GLY A 339 3.69 9.28 -2.65
C GLY A 339 4.73 8.46 -1.88
N ILE A 340 4.76 7.14 -2.06
CA ILE A 340 5.77 6.28 -1.45
C ILE A 340 7.15 6.53 -2.06
N ALA A 341 7.26 6.62 -3.38
CA ALA A 341 8.55 6.88 -4.04
C ALA A 341 9.22 8.15 -3.52
N ARG A 342 8.44 9.22 -3.29
CA ARG A 342 8.93 10.46 -2.66
C ARG A 342 9.43 10.24 -1.24
N ARG A 343 8.63 9.59 -0.39
CA ARG A 343 9.03 9.28 0.99
C ARG A 343 10.26 8.39 1.07
N TRP A 344 10.47 7.53 0.08
CA TRP A 344 11.62 6.63 0.02
C TRP A 344 12.84 7.27 -0.64
N GLY A 345 12.73 8.53 -1.10
CA GLY A 345 13.83 9.27 -1.71
C GLY A 345 14.20 8.79 -3.10
N TYR A 346 13.25 8.21 -3.86
CA TYR A 346 13.47 7.76 -5.24
C TYR A 346 13.09 8.81 -6.29
N GLU A 347 12.86 10.05 -5.86
CA GLU A 347 12.67 11.18 -6.76
C GLU A 347 13.90 11.33 -7.67
N GLY A 348 13.65 11.46 -8.97
CA GLY A 348 14.70 11.56 -9.97
C GLY A 348 15.20 10.23 -10.53
N SER A 349 14.74 9.08 -10.03
CA SER A 349 15.00 7.75 -10.61
C SER A 349 13.75 6.90 -10.81
N LEU A 350 12.70 7.10 -10.01
CA LEU A 350 11.39 6.44 -10.17
C LEU A 350 10.30 7.51 -10.29
N HIS A 351 9.45 7.37 -11.30
CA HIS A 351 8.32 8.27 -11.51
C HIS A 351 7.07 7.52 -11.98
N PHE A 352 5.90 8.03 -11.60
CA PHE A 352 4.61 7.48 -12.01
C PHE A 352 3.79 8.51 -12.78
N ILE A 353 3.20 8.09 -13.91
CA ILE A 353 2.40 8.95 -14.78
C ILE A 353 1.00 8.39 -15.02
N VAL A 354 0.03 9.31 -15.06
CA VAL A 354 -1.33 9.00 -15.48
C VAL A 354 -1.43 9.14 -16.99
N ASP A 355 -1.33 8.04 -17.72
CA ASP A 355 -1.42 8.03 -19.17
C ASP A 355 -1.93 6.68 -19.71
N THR A 356 -2.35 6.67 -20.97
CA THR A 356 -2.58 5.44 -21.74
C THR A 356 -1.24 4.82 -22.09
N ALA A 357 -1.18 3.49 -22.12
CA ALA A 357 0.02 2.74 -22.46
C ALA A 357 0.65 3.18 -23.79
N GLU A 358 -0.15 3.29 -24.86
CA GLU A 358 0.32 3.63 -26.20
C GLU A 358 0.86 5.06 -26.30
N ARG A 359 0.20 6.05 -25.67
CA ARG A 359 0.73 7.42 -25.67
C ARG A 359 2.02 7.52 -24.88
N ALA A 360 2.13 6.84 -23.74
CA ALA A 360 3.34 6.81 -22.95
C ALA A 360 4.52 6.19 -23.72
N LEU A 361 4.33 5.01 -24.33
CA LEU A 361 5.37 4.37 -25.14
C LEU A 361 5.77 5.23 -26.34
N LYS A 362 4.81 5.84 -27.04
CA LYS A 362 5.09 6.76 -28.15
C LYS A 362 5.88 8.00 -27.71
N ALA A 363 5.57 8.56 -26.55
CA ALA A 363 6.29 9.70 -26.00
C ALA A 363 7.71 9.31 -25.56
N VAL A 364 7.90 8.14 -24.96
CA VAL A 364 9.22 7.57 -24.67
C VAL A 364 10.01 7.39 -25.97
N ASP A 365 9.42 6.75 -26.98
CA ASP A 365 10.07 6.46 -28.26
C ASP A 365 10.56 7.71 -29.00
N SER A 366 9.77 8.77 -28.91
CA SER A 366 10.04 10.03 -29.61
C SER A 366 10.98 10.98 -28.87
N SER A 367 11.12 10.87 -27.54
CA SER A 367 11.77 11.92 -26.75
C SER A 367 12.64 11.47 -25.58
N TYR A 368 12.53 10.24 -25.08
CA TYR A 368 13.38 9.79 -23.99
C TYR A 368 14.82 9.61 -24.50
N PRO A 369 15.84 10.21 -23.85
CA PRO A 369 17.18 10.27 -24.43
C PRO A 369 18.05 9.04 -24.13
N GLY A 370 17.62 8.14 -23.23
CA GLY A 370 18.29 6.88 -22.92
C GLY A 370 17.67 5.67 -23.64
N PRO A 371 18.28 4.48 -23.53
CA PRO A 371 17.69 3.24 -24.03
C PRO A 371 16.56 2.73 -23.13
N VAL A 372 15.63 1.94 -23.66
CA VAL A 372 14.64 1.21 -22.83
C VAL A 372 15.14 -0.21 -22.59
N SER A 373 15.53 -0.55 -21.37
CA SER A 373 16.06 -1.89 -21.05
C SER A 373 14.95 -2.93 -20.95
N GLN A 374 13.80 -2.55 -20.40
CA GLN A 374 12.72 -3.49 -20.13
C GLN A 374 11.35 -2.83 -20.13
N VAL A 375 10.37 -3.57 -20.67
CA VAL A 375 8.95 -3.26 -20.53
C VAL A 375 8.28 -4.39 -19.75
N LEU A 376 7.46 -4.05 -18.77
CA LEU A 376 6.68 -4.96 -17.96
C LEU A 376 5.20 -4.76 -18.29
N ILE A 377 4.47 -5.85 -18.54
CA ILE A 377 3.01 -5.87 -18.63
C ILE A 377 2.52 -7.01 -17.74
N GLN A 378 2.03 -6.65 -16.56
CA GLN A 378 1.75 -7.60 -15.50
C GLN A 378 0.28 -7.56 -15.10
N PHE A 379 -0.39 -8.72 -15.15
CA PHE A 379 -1.78 -8.91 -14.73
C PHE A 379 -2.79 -7.91 -15.32
N PRO A 380 -2.79 -7.67 -16.64
CA PRO A 380 -3.77 -6.78 -17.24
C PRO A 380 -5.20 -7.30 -16.98
N THR A 381 -6.16 -6.38 -16.88
CA THR A 381 -7.57 -6.76 -16.67
C THR A 381 -8.01 -7.69 -17.81
N PRO A 382 -8.46 -8.92 -17.51
CA PRO A 382 -8.80 -9.89 -18.54
C PRO A 382 -10.07 -9.47 -19.30
N TYR A 383 -10.14 -9.80 -20.59
CA TYR A 383 -11.38 -9.66 -21.35
C TYR A 383 -12.41 -10.73 -20.95
N ARG A 384 -13.69 -10.47 -21.27
CA ARG A 384 -14.81 -11.37 -20.99
C ARG A 384 -14.65 -12.67 -21.79
N MET A 385 -14.87 -13.78 -21.11
CA MET A 385 -14.99 -15.08 -21.76
C MET A 385 -16.47 -15.32 -22.05
N VAL A 386 -16.81 -15.51 -23.33
CA VAL A 386 -18.17 -15.85 -23.75
C VAL A 386 -18.22 -17.35 -23.99
N PRO A 387 -19.03 -18.13 -23.25
CA PRO A 387 -19.18 -19.57 -23.49
C PRO A 387 -19.65 -19.86 -24.92
N SER A 388 -19.15 -20.92 -25.53
CA SER A 388 -19.47 -21.32 -26.92
C SER A 388 -20.95 -21.61 -27.16
N ASN A 389 -21.71 -21.91 -26.10
CA ASN A 389 -23.14 -22.23 -26.16
C ASN A 389 -24.05 -21.01 -25.91
N THR A 390 -23.51 -19.79 -25.86
CA THR A 390 -24.29 -18.57 -25.61
C THR A 390 -24.08 -17.58 -26.74
N THR A 391 -25.15 -17.16 -27.40
CA THR A 391 -25.12 -16.03 -28.33
C THR A 391 -24.68 -14.78 -27.56
N SER A 392 -23.83 -13.95 -28.19
CA SER A 392 -23.24 -12.77 -27.54
C SER A 392 -24.28 -11.75 -27.04
N SER A 393 -25.52 -11.81 -27.54
CA SER A 393 -26.65 -10.97 -27.12
C SER A 393 -27.21 -11.33 -25.74
N ASP A 394 -27.11 -12.59 -25.32
CA ASP A 394 -27.85 -13.11 -24.15
C ASP A 394 -26.94 -13.27 -22.92
N TYR A 395 -25.62 -13.23 -23.11
CA TYR A 395 -24.66 -13.41 -22.02
C TYR A 395 -24.43 -12.11 -21.23
N GLN A 396 -25.15 -11.97 -20.11
CA GLN A 396 -24.94 -10.93 -19.09
C GLN A 396 -23.73 -11.24 -18.17
N GLY A 397 -22.64 -11.79 -18.71
CA GLY A 397 -21.39 -11.93 -17.96
C GLY A 397 -20.88 -10.58 -17.45
N ASN A 398 -19.81 -10.57 -16.65
CA ASN A 398 -19.31 -9.34 -16.02
C ASN A 398 -19.12 -8.21 -17.06
N THR A 399 -20.08 -7.28 -17.11
CA THR A 399 -20.16 -6.22 -18.13
C THR A 399 -19.05 -5.19 -17.99
N GLN A 400 -18.35 -5.24 -16.85
CA GLN A 400 -17.21 -4.38 -16.51
C GLN A 400 -15.88 -4.87 -17.12
N LEU A 401 -15.84 -6.06 -17.71
CA LEU A 401 -14.67 -6.55 -18.43
C LEU A 401 -14.74 -6.13 -19.90
N PRO A 402 -13.58 -5.91 -20.55
CA PRO A 402 -13.48 -5.76 -22.00
C PRO A 402 -14.25 -6.85 -22.73
N LYS A 403 -14.83 -6.55 -23.88
CA LYS A 403 -15.74 -7.49 -24.55
C LYS A 403 -14.99 -8.73 -25.07
N ASN A 404 -13.81 -8.51 -25.63
CA ASN A 404 -12.96 -9.54 -26.20
C ASN A 404 -11.52 -8.99 -26.29
N ALA A 405 -10.60 -9.81 -26.79
CA ALA A 405 -9.18 -9.45 -26.94
C ALA A 405 -8.93 -8.24 -27.88
N LYS A 406 -9.87 -7.94 -28.80
CA LYS A 406 -9.76 -6.84 -29.77
C LYS A 406 -10.53 -5.58 -29.35
N GLU A 407 -11.47 -5.69 -28.42
CA GLU A 407 -12.36 -4.60 -27.99
C GLU A 407 -12.22 -4.31 -26.49
N GLY A 408 -11.43 -3.28 -26.18
CA GLY A 408 -11.26 -2.72 -24.84
C GLY A 408 -10.23 -3.41 -23.96
N PHE A 409 -9.57 -4.46 -24.46
CA PHE A 409 -8.45 -5.08 -23.75
C PHE A 409 -7.20 -4.19 -23.91
N MET A 410 -6.44 -4.03 -22.83
CA MET A 410 -5.31 -3.09 -22.79
C MET A 410 -4.14 -3.52 -23.67
N VAL A 411 -3.88 -4.83 -23.80
CA VAL A 411 -2.73 -5.33 -24.54
C VAL A 411 -3.10 -5.54 -25.99
N THR A 412 -3.00 -4.45 -26.75
CA THR A 412 -3.29 -4.40 -28.19
C THR A 412 -2.08 -4.83 -29.03
N GLU A 413 -2.32 -5.15 -30.30
CA GLU A 413 -1.25 -5.39 -31.27
C GLU A 413 -0.37 -4.15 -31.43
N GLU A 414 -0.98 -2.97 -31.53
CA GLU A 414 -0.28 -1.69 -31.61
C GLU A 414 0.65 -1.45 -30.40
N LEU A 415 0.16 -1.71 -29.18
CA LEU A 415 0.97 -1.56 -27.97
C LEU A 415 2.22 -2.47 -28.01
N LEU A 416 2.05 -3.72 -28.43
CA LEU A 416 3.15 -4.68 -28.49
C LEU A 416 4.13 -4.38 -29.63
N GLN A 417 3.65 -3.84 -30.76
CA GLN A 417 4.51 -3.33 -31.83
C GLN A 417 5.35 -2.12 -31.37
N GLN A 418 4.74 -1.19 -30.62
CA GLN A 418 5.48 -0.06 -30.03
C GLN A 418 6.52 -0.53 -29.01
N ALA A 419 6.16 -1.49 -28.15
CA ALA A 419 7.11 -2.10 -27.22
C ALA A 419 8.25 -2.81 -27.96
N ALA A 420 7.97 -3.56 -29.04
CA ALA A 420 9.01 -4.18 -29.86
C ALA A 420 9.96 -3.14 -30.46
N SER A 421 9.44 -2.09 -31.08
CA SER A 421 10.26 -1.04 -31.67
C SER A 421 11.16 -0.33 -30.65
N LEU A 422 10.65 -0.08 -29.45
CA LEU A 422 11.42 0.49 -28.33
C LEU A 422 12.56 -0.43 -27.88
N LEU A 423 12.25 -1.70 -27.68
CA LEU A 423 13.20 -2.69 -27.16
C LEU A 423 14.23 -3.13 -28.20
N GLU A 424 13.93 -3.02 -29.49
CA GLU A 424 14.86 -3.32 -30.58
C GLU A 424 16.11 -2.43 -30.50
N LYS A 425 15.94 -1.15 -30.17
CA LYS A 425 17.02 -0.14 -30.10
C LYS A 425 18.08 -0.44 -29.02
N SER A 426 17.73 -1.23 -28.03
CA SER A 426 18.52 -1.47 -26.82
C SER A 426 18.80 -2.95 -26.56
N HIS A 427 18.28 -3.85 -27.41
CA HIS A 427 18.21 -5.28 -27.15
C HIS A 427 17.54 -5.61 -25.80
N GLY A 428 16.52 -4.83 -25.45
CA GLY A 428 15.78 -4.97 -24.21
C GLY A 428 14.88 -6.21 -24.17
N ARG A 429 14.10 -6.34 -23.10
CA ARG A 429 13.17 -7.46 -22.88
C ARG A 429 11.74 -7.00 -22.56
N LEU A 430 10.77 -7.82 -22.94
CA LEU A 430 9.37 -7.68 -22.54
C LEU A 430 9.02 -8.79 -21.54
N LEU A 431 8.60 -8.43 -20.34
CA LEU A 431 8.03 -9.37 -19.37
C LEU A 431 6.50 -9.32 -19.47
N LEU A 432 5.90 -10.48 -19.74
CA LEU A 432 4.45 -10.67 -19.71
C LEU A 432 4.07 -11.59 -18.56
N GLN A 433 3.08 -11.18 -17.76
CA GLN A 433 2.51 -12.01 -16.70
C GLN A 433 0.99 -11.93 -16.65
N SER A 434 0.32 -13.05 -16.39
CA SER A 434 -1.11 -13.08 -16.08
C SER A 434 -1.48 -14.33 -15.29
N ASN A 435 -2.51 -14.22 -14.45
CA ASN A 435 -3.14 -15.36 -13.78
C ASN A 435 -4.26 -16.01 -14.63
N CYS A 436 -4.55 -15.45 -15.80
CA CYS A 436 -5.50 -16.00 -16.76
C CYS A 436 -4.71 -16.61 -17.94
N GLU A 437 -4.73 -17.94 -18.06
CA GLU A 437 -3.94 -18.66 -19.07
C GLU A 437 -4.22 -18.20 -20.49
N ASP A 438 -5.51 -18.04 -20.84
CA ASP A 438 -5.95 -17.59 -22.16
C ASP A 438 -5.43 -16.19 -22.51
N VAL A 439 -5.39 -15.30 -21.52
CA VAL A 439 -4.86 -13.94 -21.67
C VAL A 439 -3.35 -13.99 -21.86
N ALA A 440 -2.64 -14.79 -21.05
CA ALA A 440 -1.18 -14.93 -21.16
C ALA A 440 -0.76 -15.41 -22.55
N ILE A 441 -1.42 -16.44 -23.08
CA ILE A 441 -1.14 -16.98 -24.41
C ILE A 441 -1.47 -15.96 -25.49
N HIS A 442 -2.60 -15.26 -25.36
CA HIS A 442 -2.94 -14.20 -26.31
C HIS A 442 -1.86 -13.13 -26.35
N MET A 443 -1.44 -12.57 -25.20
CA MET A 443 -0.38 -11.57 -25.15
C MET A 443 0.94 -12.08 -25.75
N CYS A 444 1.34 -13.31 -25.40
CA CYS A 444 2.57 -13.91 -25.91
C CYS A 444 2.52 -14.11 -27.43
N LYS A 445 1.39 -14.59 -27.97
CA LYS A 445 1.21 -14.78 -29.41
C LYS A 445 1.24 -13.44 -30.15
N THR A 446 0.50 -12.45 -29.66
CA THR A 446 0.48 -11.11 -30.25
C THR A 446 1.87 -10.47 -30.22
N ALA A 447 2.66 -10.69 -29.16
CA ALA A 447 4.02 -10.18 -29.07
C ALA A 447 4.97 -10.86 -30.07
N ILE A 448 4.81 -12.17 -30.31
CA ILE A 448 5.55 -12.90 -31.34
C ILE A 448 5.16 -12.41 -32.74
N GLU A 449 3.86 -12.18 -32.98
CA GLU A 449 3.36 -11.60 -34.24
C GLU A 449 3.90 -10.17 -34.46
N ALA A 450 4.18 -9.43 -33.39
CA ALA A 450 4.86 -8.13 -33.41
C ALA A 450 6.39 -8.21 -33.62
N GLY A 451 6.96 -9.40 -33.89
CA GLY A 451 8.38 -9.57 -34.22
C GLY A 451 9.29 -9.91 -33.03
N MET A 452 8.72 -10.25 -31.87
CA MET A 452 9.50 -10.73 -30.73
C MET A 452 9.68 -12.25 -30.76
N VAL A 453 10.66 -12.75 -30.01
CA VAL A 453 10.91 -14.17 -29.77
C VAL A 453 10.94 -14.47 -28.28
N GLY A 454 10.41 -15.63 -27.90
CA GLY A 454 10.43 -16.08 -26.52
C GLY A 454 11.85 -16.43 -26.06
N VAL A 455 12.25 -15.90 -24.91
CA VAL A 455 13.51 -16.23 -24.25
C VAL A 455 13.36 -17.57 -23.54
N GLN A 456 14.34 -18.46 -23.73
CA GLN A 456 14.36 -19.78 -23.08
C GLN A 456 14.39 -19.62 -21.56
N SER A 457 13.42 -20.25 -20.90
CA SER A 457 13.32 -20.28 -19.44
C SER A 457 14.41 -21.18 -18.86
N LYS A 458 15.02 -20.74 -17.74
CA LYS A 458 15.90 -21.60 -16.93
C LYS A 458 15.11 -22.63 -16.11
N ASP A 459 13.81 -22.40 -15.92
CA ASP A 459 12.86 -23.28 -15.24
C ASP A 459 11.57 -23.38 -16.09
N PRO A 460 11.60 -24.14 -17.20
CA PRO A 460 10.48 -24.19 -18.13
C PRO A 460 9.27 -24.89 -17.51
N ARG A 461 8.07 -24.37 -17.77
CA ARG A 461 6.82 -25.02 -17.34
C ARG A 461 6.53 -26.22 -18.23
N LEU A 462 6.89 -27.42 -17.76
CA LEU A 462 6.71 -28.67 -18.51
C LEU A 462 5.31 -29.30 -18.34
N ALA A 463 4.61 -28.97 -17.26
CA ALA A 463 3.28 -29.50 -16.96
C ALA A 463 2.35 -28.41 -16.44
N MET A 464 1.05 -28.57 -16.69
CA MET A 464 0.02 -27.70 -16.12
C MET A 464 -0.39 -28.20 -14.73
N PRO A 465 -0.81 -27.29 -13.84
CA PRO A 465 -1.42 -27.66 -12.58
C PRO A 465 -2.59 -28.62 -12.78
N VAL A 466 -2.75 -29.58 -11.86
CA VAL A 466 -3.85 -30.55 -11.87
C VAL A 466 -5.19 -29.83 -11.75
N GLU A 467 -5.24 -28.81 -10.90
CA GLU A 467 -6.41 -27.96 -10.73
C GLU A 467 -6.32 -26.74 -11.66
N THR A 468 -7.32 -26.57 -12.52
CA THR A 468 -7.43 -25.43 -13.42
C THR A 468 -8.65 -24.59 -13.07
N THR A 469 -8.56 -23.29 -13.30
CA THR A 469 -9.67 -22.39 -13.02
C THR A 469 -10.87 -22.67 -13.91
N GLN A 470 -12.08 -22.30 -13.48
CA GLN A 470 -13.29 -22.40 -14.32
C GLN A 470 -13.13 -21.67 -15.66
N ARG A 471 -12.43 -20.52 -15.66
CA ARG A 471 -12.09 -19.75 -16.85
C ARG A 471 -11.22 -20.58 -17.80
N THR A 472 -10.15 -21.17 -17.30
CA THR A 472 -9.28 -22.05 -18.09
C THR A 472 -10.09 -23.21 -18.70
N ASN A 473 -10.91 -23.89 -17.90
CA ASN A 473 -11.73 -25.00 -18.40
C ASN A 473 -12.71 -24.58 -19.49
N THR A 474 -13.34 -23.41 -19.34
CA THR A 474 -14.25 -22.86 -20.34
C THR A 474 -13.51 -22.54 -21.63
N TRP A 475 -12.34 -21.90 -21.56
CA TRP A 475 -11.53 -21.62 -22.74
C TRP A 475 -10.99 -22.88 -23.42
N LEU A 476 -10.53 -23.88 -22.66
CA LEU A 476 -10.10 -25.16 -23.23
C LEU A 476 -11.24 -25.87 -23.96
N SER A 477 -12.46 -25.81 -23.43
CA SER A 477 -13.64 -26.39 -24.09
C SER A 477 -14.04 -25.71 -25.41
N GLN A 478 -13.51 -24.51 -25.67
CA GLN A 478 -13.76 -23.75 -26.91
C GLN A 478 -12.72 -24.04 -28.00
N GLN A 479 -11.62 -24.73 -27.67
CA GLN A 479 -10.59 -25.04 -28.65
C GLN A 479 -10.94 -26.35 -29.37
N SER A 480 -10.96 -26.30 -30.70
CA SER A 480 -11.24 -27.45 -31.56
C SER A 480 -10.04 -28.39 -31.75
N GLU A 481 -8.83 -27.94 -31.42
CA GLU A 481 -7.57 -28.67 -31.61
C GLU A 481 -6.80 -28.78 -30.28
N SER A 482 -5.70 -29.55 -30.27
CA SER A 482 -4.82 -29.68 -29.10
C SER A 482 -4.53 -28.30 -28.50
N PRO A 483 -4.95 -28.05 -27.26
CA PRO A 483 -5.00 -26.68 -26.80
C PRO A 483 -3.59 -26.13 -26.62
N ASN A 484 -3.34 -24.96 -27.20
CA ASN A 484 -2.10 -24.24 -26.95
C ASN A 484 -2.10 -23.84 -25.47
N ARG A 485 -1.36 -24.55 -24.63
CA ARG A 485 -1.23 -24.25 -23.20
C ARG A 485 -0.06 -23.33 -22.96
N ALA A 486 -0.05 -22.64 -21.83
CA ALA A 486 1.07 -21.80 -21.39
C ALA A 486 2.21 -22.67 -20.84
N MET A 487 2.71 -23.61 -21.64
CA MET A 487 3.73 -24.60 -21.31
C MET A 487 4.84 -24.62 -22.37
N GLY A 488 5.99 -25.15 -21.99
CA GLY A 488 7.13 -25.32 -22.88
C GLY A 488 8.29 -24.37 -22.57
N PRO A 489 9.28 -24.29 -23.48
CA PRO A 489 10.58 -23.70 -23.19
C PRO A 489 10.56 -22.22 -22.82
N ILE A 490 9.60 -21.45 -23.33
CA ILE A 490 9.53 -19.99 -23.13
C ILE A 490 8.67 -19.58 -21.93
N TRP A 491 7.99 -20.54 -21.29
CA TRP A 491 7.10 -20.29 -20.16
C TRP A 491 7.81 -20.59 -18.85
N TRP A 492 7.82 -19.63 -17.94
CA TRP A 492 8.52 -19.74 -16.67
C TRP A 492 7.62 -20.32 -15.60
N ASN A 493 8.13 -21.32 -14.88
CA ASN A 493 7.42 -21.93 -13.77
C ASN A 493 7.57 -21.11 -12.47
N SER A 494 8.79 -20.64 -12.19
CA SER A 494 9.11 -19.75 -11.07
C SER A 494 8.94 -18.25 -11.42
N PRO A 495 8.77 -17.36 -10.43
CA PRO A 495 8.81 -15.91 -10.64
C PRO A 495 10.10 -15.47 -11.35
N ILE A 496 9.97 -14.54 -12.30
CA ILE A 496 11.13 -13.95 -13.01
C ILE A 496 11.73 -12.81 -12.19
N LEU A 497 10.89 -12.04 -11.51
CA LEU A 497 11.30 -10.97 -10.60
C LEU A 497 11.47 -11.53 -9.18
N SER A 498 12.41 -10.96 -8.42
CA SER A 498 12.59 -11.29 -7.01
C SER A 498 11.37 -10.90 -6.17
N LYS A 499 11.27 -11.44 -4.96
CA LYS A 499 10.05 -11.33 -4.13
C LYS A 499 9.63 -9.87 -3.89
N SER A 500 10.59 -8.98 -3.63
CA SER A 500 10.33 -7.55 -3.44
C SER A 500 9.78 -6.89 -4.70
N CYS A 501 10.14 -7.39 -5.88
CA CYS A 501 9.76 -6.84 -7.17
C CYS A 501 8.42 -7.38 -7.69
N GLN A 502 7.75 -8.27 -6.96
CA GLN A 502 6.46 -8.84 -7.36
C GLN A 502 5.32 -7.83 -7.18
N THR A 503 4.33 -7.91 -8.08
CA THR A 503 3.08 -7.15 -7.91
C THR A 503 2.26 -7.70 -6.75
N GLU A 504 1.34 -6.88 -6.22
CA GLU A 504 0.41 -7.33 -5.19
C GLU A 504 -0.53 -8.44 -5.69
N THR A 505 -0.81 -8.46 -7.00
CA THR A 505 -1.61 -9.50 -7.65
C THR A 505 -0.85 -10.82 -7.73
N GLU A 506 0.45 -10.80 -8.04
CA GLU A 506 1.28 -12.01 -8.05
C GLU A 506 1.33 -12.66 -6.66
N ILE A 507 1.58 -11.86 -5.61
CA ILE A 507 1.59 -12.31 -4.22
C ILE A 507 0.24 -12.94 -3.85
N SER A 508 -0.87 -12.28 -4.21
CA SER A 508 -2.20 -12.83 -4.00
C SER A 508 -2.40 -14.16 -4.73
N CYS A 509 -1.92 -14.29 -5.98
CA CYS A 509 -2.03 -15.55 -6.72
C CYS A 509 -1.23 -16.67 -6.04
N VAL A 510 0.02 -16.40 -5.65
CA VAL A 510 0.87 -17.37 -4.95
C VAL A 510 0.21 -17.87 -3.66
N LEU A 511 -0.29 -16.96 -2.81
CA LEU A 511 -0.92 -17.33 -1.53
C LEU A 511 -2.23 -18.10 -1.68
N ASN A 512 -2.93 -17.93 -2.80
CA ASN A 512 -4.16 -18.64 -3.11
C ASN A 512 -3.94 -19.87 -4.01
N ASN A 513 -2.68 -20.27 -4.25
CA ASN A 513 -2.32 -21.33 -5.20
C ASN A 513 -2.92 -21.14 -6.61
N VAL A 514 -3.11 -19.89 -7.03
CA VAL A 514 -3.56 -19.56 -8.38
C VAL A 514 -2.34 -19.55 -9.31
N PRO A 515 -2.37 -20.31 -10.42
CA PRO A 515 -1.26 -20.33 -11.36
C PRO A 515 -0.99 -18.95 -11.96
N VAL A 516 0.29 -18.62 -12.12
CA VAL A 516 0.74 -17.43 -12.84
C VAL A 516 1.52 -17.88 -14.06
N HIS A 517 1.10 -17.38 -15.21
CA HIS A 517 1.68 -17.66 -16.52
C HIS A 517 2.59 -16.50 -16.90
N ARG A 518 3.86 -16.81 -17.12
CA ARG A 518 4.93 -15.82 -17.29
C ARG A 518 5.76 -16.19 -18.50
N CYS A 519 6.06 -15.21 -19.35
CA CYS A 519 7.06 -15.38 -20.39
C CYS A 519 7.89 -14.11 -20.53
N LEU A 520 9.14 -14.30 -20.92
CA LEU A 520 10.07 -13.22 -21.24
C LEU A 520 10.30 -13.26 -22.75
N LEU A 521 10.21 -12.11 -23.41
CA LEU A 521 10.44 -11.99 -24.85
C LEU A 521 11.55 -10.98 -25.14
N ALA A 522 12.20 -11.17 -26.28
CA ALA A 522 13.24 -10.30 -26.82
C ALA A 522 12.92 -9.99 -28.28
N VAL A 523 13.40 -8.86 -28.81
CA VAL A 523 13.37 -8.66 -30.26
C VAL A 523 14.47 -9.52 -30.88
N THR A 524 14.15 -10.25 -31.94
CA THR A 524 15.18 -10.96 -32.72
C THR A 524 16.23 -9.96 -33.19
N GLU A 525 17.52 -10.25 -32.98
CA GLU A 525 18.52 -9.65 -33.85
C GLU A 525 18.10 -9.99 -35.27
N THR A 526 17.71 -8.99 -36.05
CA THR A 526 17.77 -9.13 -37.49
C THR A 526 19.21 -9.51 -37.74
N LEU A 527 19.47 -10.81 -37.99
CA LEU A 527 20.72 -11.29 -38.54
C LEU A 527 20.91 -10.46 -39.80
N SER A 528 21.68 -9.38 -39.64
CA SER A 528 22.03 -8.52 -40.74
C SER A 528 22.75 -9.43 -41.70
N THR A 529 22.11 -9.76 -42.81
CA THR A 529 22.67 -10.44 -43.97
C THR A 529 23.74 -9.58 -44.67
N LYS A 530 24.53 -8.84 -43.88
CA LYS A 530 25.70 -8.05 -44.28
C LYS A 530 26.97 -8.65 -43.69
N THR A 531 27.18 -9.96 -43.83
CA THR A 531 28.47 -10.59 -44.17
C THR A 531 28.29 -12.11 -44.15
N LEU A 532 27.98 -12.66 -45.31
CA LEU A 532 28.42 -13.99 -45.75
C LEU A 532 28.60 -13.95 -47.27
#